data_AF-A0AAN7AFG9-F1
#
_entry.id   AF-A0AAN7AFG9-F1
#
_cell.length_a   1.000
_cell.length_b   1.000
_cell.length_c   1.000
_cell.angle_alpha   90.00
_cell.angle_beta   90.00
_cell.angle_gamma   90.00
#
_symmetry.space_group_name_H-M   'P 1'
#
loop_
_entity.id
_entity.type
_entity.pdbx_description
1 polymer ?
#
loop_
_entity_poly.entity_id
_entity_poly.type
_entity_poly.pdbx_seq_one_letter_code
_entity_poly.pdbx_strand_id
1 'polypeptide(L)'
;MASQGHAAVWQEWVDSAKTKRDDFPLRVRELLRTRHNGYHVTRADSCRVDLLGYAKAGHATAIVDNHNDHSFEAVRSFNPPSGKLAHTLEADEGTLCDSYSFSRWRYVWNDITFIIYLAVERLFRGSTIDHIFVLATEGDELVTAGHHSQIDQLLLAAGKWTAALHDEIYVFDNSNWTKDAKLWKTVQAAEWDDVLLELGMKEGLIDDVVGFFDSREVYQDLNVPWKRGIILHGIPGNGKTASIRALIKTLNTRRPPIPSLYVKAFDGGRGQKWSIKLIFTHARLVAPCLLIFEDLDSLVDDQVRSYFLNEVDGLESNDGILMIGSTNHLSRLDPAIAKRPSRFDRKYLFKLPDEEIRTAYARYWKQKLADKPSVRDFHDDICPLVAKMTEGFSFAYLNELFISSLLALIRGAELHPSGTETDSSGISTPPVIVETAGVTAGDSEQKKQTPEDNTETKMKPVRIFPTVETPEHLSGNILFQVIQAQAKILFEQMGDGEQVDYQGSLGTRRQPISGNSHGTVLRRAL
;
A
#
# COMPACT_ATOMS: atom_id res chain seq x y z
N MET A 1 17.75 -56.58 -1.95
CA MET A 1 17.88 -56.36 -3.41
C MET A 1 17.20 -55.07 -3.86
N ALA A 2 15.94 -54.78 -3.49
CA ALA A 2 15.26 -53.54 -3.89
C ALA A 2 15.96 -52.24 -3.43
N SER A 3 16.55 -52.22 -2.22
CA SER A 3 17.29 -51.06 -1.69
C SER A 3 18.61 -50.76 -2.43
N GLN A 4 19.31 -51.80 -2.89
CA GLN A 4 20.54 -51.66 -3.67
C GLN A 4 20.25 -51.11 -5.08
N GLY A 5 19.14 -51.55 -5.69
CA GLY A 5 18.66 -50.99 -6.96
C GLY A 5 18.29 -49.51 -6.84
N HIS A 6 17.59 -49.11 -5.78
CA HIS A 6 17.27 -47.70 -5.54
C HIS A 6 18.53 -46.83 -5.33
N ALA A 7 19.49 -47.31 -4.52
CA ALA A 7 20.74 -46.59 -4.30
C ALA A 7 21.54 -46.38 -5.60
N ALA A 8 21.59 -47.39 -6.47
CA ALA A 8 22.22 -47.28 -7.78
C ALA A 8 21.51 -46.27 -8.69
N VAL A 9 20.17 -46.34 -8.80
CA VAL A 9 19.37 -45.38 -9.58
C VAL A 9 19.52 -43.94 -9.05
N TRP A 10 19.56 -43.78 -7.72
CA TRP A 10 19.81 -42.48 -7.11
C TRP A 10 21.20 -41.94 -7.47
N GLN A 11 22.25 -42.77 -7.41
CA GLN A 11 23.60 -42.33 -7.80
C GLN A 11 23.70 -42.00 -9.29
N GLU A 12 23.08 -42.79 -10.16
CA GLU A 12 23.00 -42.48 -11.59
C GLU A 12 22.27 -41.15 -11.86
N TRP A 13 21.16 -40.89 -11.15
CA TRP A 13 20.47 -39.60 -11.22
C TRP A 13 21.39 -38.44 -10.80
N VAL A 14 22.05 -38.59 -9.65
CA VAL A 14 22.97 -37.59 -9.11
C VAL A 14 24.12 -37.31 -10.08
N ASP A 15 24.73 -38.33 -10.66
CA ASP A 15 25.83 -38.19 -11.62
C ASP A 15 25.35 -37.54 -12.93
N SER A 16 24.14 -37.86 -13.38
CA SER A 16 23.51 -37.21 -14.54
C SER A 16 23.16 -35.73 -14.27
N ALA A 17 22.79 -35.39 -13.04
CA ALA A 17 22.38 -34.05 -12.64
C ALA A 17 23.59 -33.14 -12.37
N LYS A 18 24.67 -33.69 -11.80
CA LYS A 18 25.94 -32.98 -11.56
C LYS A 18 26.61 -32.47 -12.83
N THR A 19 26.43 -33.18 -13.95
CA THR A 19 27.07 -32.89 -15.24
C THR A 19 26.29 -31.87 -16.08
N LYS A 20 25.00 -31.66 -15.81
CA LYS A 20 24.19 -30.60 -16.42
C LYS A 20 24.37 -29.27 -15.68
N ARG A 21 24.27 -28.15 -16.40
CA ARG A 21 24.34 -26.80 -15.80
C ARG A 21 23.15 -26.49 -14.86
N ASP A 22 22.14 -27.37 -14.79
CA ASP A 22 20.78 -26.97 -14.42
C ASP A 22 20.33 -27.32 -12.98
N ASP A 23 21.07 -28.13 -12.22
CA ASP A 23 20.71 -28.44 -10.80
C ASP A 23 21.77 -27.93 -9.81
N PHE A 24 21.86 -26.60 -9.72
CA PHE A 24 22.72 -25.89 -8.78
C PHE A 24 22.56 -26.35 -7.32
N PRO A 25 21.34 -26.43 -6.74
CA PRO A 25 21.20 -26.76 -5.32
C PRO A 25 21.61 -28.20 -5.00
N LEU A 26 21.38 -29.17 -5.89
CA LEU A 26 21.86 -30.53 -5.69
C LEU A 26 23.39 -30.58 -5.69
N ARG A 27 24.06 -29.88 -6.62
CA ARG A 27 25.52 -29.82 -6.70
C ARG A 27 26.14 -29.24 -5.43
N VAL A 28 25.58 -28.13 -4.92
CA VAL A 28 26.05 -27.51 -3.66
C VAL A 28 25.85 -28.48 -2.49
N ARG A 29 24.68 -29.13 -2.39
CA ARG A 29 24.41 -30.11 -1.32
C ARG A 29 25.43 -31.26 -1.32
N GLU A 30 25.71 -31.86 -2.48
CA GLU A 30 26.66 -32.98 -2.56
C GLU A 30 28.11 -32.53 -2.27
N LEU A 31 28.48 -31.31 -2.66
CA LEU A 31 29.78 -30.73 -2.29
C LEU A 31 29.89 -30.58 -0.77
N LEU A 32 28.85 -30.08 -0.10
CA LEU A 32 28.82 -29.91 1.35
C LEU A 32 28.91 -31.26 2.06
N ARG A 33 28.14 -32.27 1.63
CA ARG A 33 28.20 -33.63 2.20
C ARG A 33 29.59 -34.25 2.09
N THR A 34 30.26 -34.05 0.95
CA THR A 34 31.60 -34.61 0.71
C THR A 34 32.69 -33.91 1.54
N ARG A 35 32.50 -32.62 1.86
CA ARG A 35 33.48 -31.81 2.58
C ARG A 35 33.27 -31.80 4.10
N HIS A 36 32.05 -32.08 4.56
CA HIS A 36 31.68 -32.15 5.97
C HIS A 36 31.28 -33.58 6.35
N ASN A 37 32.27 -34.49 6.38
CA ASN A 37 32.04 -35.87 6.82
C ASN A 37 31.56 -35.88 8.28
N GLY A 38 30.50 -36.65 8.57
CA GLY A 38 29.87 -36.69 9.89
C GLY A 38 28.94 -35.50 10.16
N TYR A 39 28.48 -34.79 9.12
CA TYR A 39 27.41 -33.80 9.22
C TYR A 39 26.25 -34.13 8.29
N HIS A 40 25.05 -33.97 8.81
CA HIS A 40 23.82 -34.05 8.05
C HIS A 40 23.58 -32.71 7.36
N VAL A 41 23.21 -32.72 6.08
CA VAL A 41 22.99 -31.50 5.29
C VAL A 41 21.53 -31.41 4.87
N THR A 42 20.81 -30.41 5.36
CA THR A 42 19.42 -30.12 5.00
C THR A 42 19.36 -28.82 4.18
N ARG A 43 18.69 -28.85 3.04
CA ARG A 43 18.38 -27.63 2.28
C ARG A 43 17.06 -27.04 2.80
N ALA A 44 17.06 -25.77 3.15
CA ALA A 44 15.88 -25.01 3.54
C ALA A 44 15.45 -24.04 2.43
N ASP A 45 14.13 -23.82 2.32
CA ASP A 45 13.56 -22.80 1.45
C ASP A 45 13.66 -21.44 2.14
N SER A 46 14.52 -20.56 1.61
CA SER A 46 14.79 -19.22 2.15
C SER A 46 13.55 -18.33 2.19
N CYS A 47 12.57 -18.56 1.31
CA CYS A 47 11.30 -17.83 1.31
C CYS A 47 10.38 -18.23 2.48
N ARG A 48 10.58 -19.41 3.06
CA ARG A 48 9.75 -19.95 4.15
C ARG A 48 10.44 -19.95 5.50
N VAL A 49 11.76 -19.92 5.50
CA VAL A 49 12.59 -19.96 6.71
C VAL A 49 13.75 -18.96 6.58
N ASP A 50 13.57 -17.77 7.13
CA ASP A 50 14.59 -16.74 7.21
C ASP A 50 15.44 -16.91 8.47
N LEU A 51 16.44 -17.79 8.41
CA LEU A 51 17.33 -18.07 9.54
C LEU A 51 18.19 -16.87 9.95
N LEU A 52 18.62 -16.05 8.98
CA LEU A 52 19.46 -14.89 9.25
C LEU A 52 18.64 -13.75 9.88
N GLY A 53 17.42 -13.52 9.39
CA GLY A 53 16.44 -12.62 10.01
C GLY A 53 16.05 -13.07 11.42
N TYR A 54 15.81 -14.38 11.61
CA TYR A 54 15.50 -14.96 12.93
C TYR A 54 16.63 -14.72 13.95
N ALA A 55 17.88 -14.88 13.53
CA ALA A 55 19.04 -14.55 14.36
C ALA A 55 19.18 -13.05 14.63
N LYS A 56 18.98 -12.21 13.60
CA LYS A 56 19.02 -10.75 13.73
C LYS A 56 17.96 -10.21 14.70
N ALA A 57 16.83 -10.89 14.81
CA ALA A 57 15.78 -10.61 15.79
C ALA A 57 16.12 -11.07 17.23
N GLY A 58 17.30 -11.67 17.45
CA GLY A 58 17.80 -12.08 18.76
C GLY A 58 17.38 -13.48 19.19
N HIS A 59 16.72 -14.26 18.33
CA HIS A 59 16.32 -15.63 18.67
C HIS A 59 17.45 -16.66 18.52
N ALA A 60 18.52 -16.31 17.80
CA ALA A 60 19.71 -17.13 17.60
C ALA A 60 20.93 -16.23 17.40
N THR A 61 22.13 -16.79 17.52
CA THR A 61 23.37 -16.08 17.20
C THR A 61 23.90 -16.56 15.86
N ALA A 62 24.07 -15.65 14.89
CA ALA A 62 24.68 -15.95 13.59
C ALA A 62 25.96 -15.13 13.41
N ILE A 63 27.10 -15.81 13.28
CA ILE A 63 28.41 -15.19 13.09
C ILE A 63 28.94 -15.63 11.73
N VAL A 64 29.19 -14.66 10.84
CA VAL A 64 29.72 -14.93 9.51
C VAL A 64 31.17 -15.42 9.59
N ASP A 65 31.42 -16.50 8.88
CA ASP A 65 32.70 -17.08 8.52
C ASP A 65 33.56 -16.20 7.60
N ASN A 66 34.18 -15.13 8.09
CA ASN A 66 34.93 -14.16 7.26
C ASN A 66 36.45 -14.18 7.47
N HIS A 67 37.01 -15.26 8.01
CA HIS A 67 38.42 -15.31 8.42
C HIS A 67 39.44 -15.15 7.26
N ASN A 68 39.03 -15.29 6.00
CA ASN A 68 39.87 -14.99 4.82
C ASN A 68 39.05 -14.58 3.57
N ASP A 69 39.67 -13.88 2.61
CA ASP A 69 39.04 -13.40 1.35
C ASP A 69 38.54 -14.52 0.41
N HIS A 70 38.75 -15.79 0.78
CA HIS A 70 38.31 -16.96 0.01
C HIS A 70 37.15 -17.71 0.68
N SER A 71 36.65 -17.22 1.82
CA SER A 71 35.62 -17.89 2.63
C SER A 71 34.19 -17.46 2.29
N PHE A 72 34.02 -16.37 1.54
CA PHE A 72 32.71 -15.84 1.12
C PHE A 72 32.80 -15.11 -0.23
N GLU A 73 31.65 -14.89 -0.86
CA GLU A 73 31.48 -13.98 -1.99
C GLU A 73 30.40 -12.96 -1.61
N ALA A 74 30.75 -11.67 -1.58
CA ALA A 74 29.81 -10.60 -1.30
C ALA A 74 30.05 -9.37 -2.17
N VAL A 75 28.98 -8.65 -2.48
CA VAL A 75 29.04 -7.31 -3.02
C VAL A 75 28.90 -6.33 -1.85
N ARG A 76 29.93 -5.53 -1.62
CA ARG A 76 29.89 -4.43 -0.65
C ARG A 76 29.25 -3.21 -1.30
N SER A 77 28.11 -2.80 -0.79
CA SER A 77 27.31 -1.69 -1.30
C SER A 77 27.29 -0.54 -0.29
N PHE A 78 27.40 0.68 -0.80
CA PHE A 78 27.14 1.88 -0.03
C PHE A 78 25.65 2.17 -0.01
N ASN A 79 25.06 2.13 1.18
CA ASN A 79 23.72 2.64 1.42
C ASN A 79 23.86 4.10 1.84
N PRO A 80 23.40 5.06 1.01
CA PRO A 80 23.43 6.45 1.41
C PRO A 80 22.58 6.68 2.67
N PRO A 81 22.89 7.72 3.45
CA PRO A 81 22.12 8.07 4.64
C PRO A 81 20.64 8.22 4.31
N SER A 82 19.76 7.80 5.23
CA SER A 82 18.32 7.89 5.02
C SER A 82 17.84 9.33 5.24
N GLY A 83 17.99 10.15 4.21
CA GLY A 83 17.56 11.54 4.15
C GLY A 83 17.78 12.04 2.73
N LYS A 84 16.90 12.91 2.22
CA LYS A 84 17.05 13.53 0.90
C LYS A 84 18.50 14.02 0.76
N LEU A 85 19.26 13.47 -0.20
CA LEU A 85 20.62 13.83 -0.62
C LEU A 85 21.27 14.88 0.30
N ALA A 86 22.07 14.41 1.27
CA ALA A 86 22.64 15.21 2.35
C ALA A 86 23.26 16.52 1.86
N HIS A 87 22.51 17.62 1.95
CA HIS A 87 23.03 18.98 1.82
C HIS A 87 23.42 19.58 3.19
N THR A 88 23.14 18.87 4.28
CA THR A 88 23.59 19.21 5.62
C THR A 88 24.79 18.34 5.95
N LEU A 89 25.96 18.97 6.01
CA LEU A 89 27.29 18.39 6.26
C LEU A 89 27.47 17.77 7.67
N GLU A 90 26.39 17.48 8.38
CA GLU A 90 26.46 16.96 9.75
C GLU A 90 25.64 15.67 9.91
N ALA A 91 26.39 14.56 9.96
CA ALA A 91 26.17 13.37 10.78
C ALA A 91 25.25 12.22 10.30
N ASP A 92 25.29 11.86 9.01
CA ASP A 92 25.07 10.46 8.60
C ASP A 92 25.89 10.18 7.33
N GLU A 93 27.01 9.47 7.48
CA GLU A 93 27.91 9.14 6.36
C GLU A 93 27.34 8.01 5.49
N GLY A 94 26.16 7.47 5.83
CA GLY A 94 25.63 6.26 5.23
C GLY A 94 26.22 5.01 5.87
N THR A 95 25.83 3.85 5.35
CA THR A 95 26.27 2.55 5.87
C THR A 95 26.80 1.67 4.76
N LEU A 96 27.84 0.90 5.04
CA LEU A 96 28.27 -0.18 4.16
C LEU A 96 27.45 -1.43 4.51
N CYS A 97 26.91 -2.06 3.47
CA CYS A 97 26.16 -3.31 3.58
C CYS A 97 26.80 -4.35 2.65
N ASP A 98 27.06 -5.54 3.17
CA ASP A 98 27.55 -6.66 2.39
C ASP A 98 26.36 -7.52 1.95
N SER A 99 26.20 -7.69 0.63
CA SER A 99 25.23 -8.59 0.01
C SER A 99 25.92 -9.89 -0.41
N TYR A 100 25.74 -10.95 0.38
CA TYR A 100 26.42 -12.23 0.17
C TYR A 100 25.79 -13.03 -0.97
N SER A 101 26.58 -13.33 -2.01
CA SER A 101 26.23 -14.35 -3.01
C SER A 101 26.64 -15.76 -2.57
N PHE A 102 27.63 -15.87 -1.68
CA PHE A 102 28.00 -17.11 -1.00
C PHE A 102 28.56 -16.80 0.39
N SER A 103 28.12 -17.50 1.44
CA SER A 103 28.67 -17.31 2.79
C SER A 103 28.45 -18.53 3.69
N ARG A 104 29.31 -18.66 4.71
CA ARG A 104 29.19 -19.62 5.80
C ARG A 104 28.93 -18.88 7.11
N TRP A 105 28.10 -19.44 7.98
CA TRP A 105 27.78 -18.87 9.28
C TRP A 105 27.89 -19.94 10.37
N ARG A 106 28.55 -19.60 11.47
CA ARG A 106 28.39 -20.32 12.74
C ARG A 106 27.07 -19.86 13.35
N TYR A 107 26.13 -20.78 13.50
CA TYR A 107 24.78 -20.48 13.96
C TYR A 107 24.48 -21.21 15.27
N VAL A 108 24.14 -20.48 16.33
CA VAL A 108 23.86 -21.06 17.65
C VAL A 108 22.42 -20.79 18.04
N TRP A 109 21.67 -21.85 18.32
CA TRP A 109 20.27 -21.81 18.74
C TRP A 109 20.02 -22.90 19.80
N ASN A 110 19.44 -22.53 20.94
CA ASN A 110 19.22 -23.43 22.09
C ASN A 110 20.47 -24.26 22.48
N ASP A 111 21.62 -23.59 22.60
CA ASP A 111 22.93 -24.19 22.91
C ASP A 111 23.46 -25.21 21.88
N ILE A 112 22.75 -25.41 20.76
CA ILE A 112 23.17 -26.25 19.65
C ILE A 112 23.86 -25.37 18.60
N THR A 113 25.03 -25.81 18.15
CA THR A 113 25.76 -25.16 17.04
C THR A 113 25.45 -25.85 15.72
N PHE A 114 25.00 -25.07 14.75
CA PHE A 114 24.83 -25.43 13.35
C PHE A 114 25.84 -24.69 12.47
N ILE A 115 26.10 -25.22 11.28
CA ILE A 115 26.77 -24.49 10.20
C ILE A 115 25.72 -24.16 9.16
N ILE A 116 25.58 -22.88 8.81
CA ILE A 116 24.68 -22.45 7.74
C ILE A 116 25.51 -22.02 6.53
N TYR A 117 25.15 -22.50 5.35
CA TYR A 117 25.61 -21.97 4.09
C TYR A 117 24.49 -21.23 3.38
N LEU A 118 24.77 -20.03 2.91
CA LEU A 118 23.95 -19.30 1.93
C LEU A 118 24.66 -19.38 0.57
N ALA A 119 23.94 -19.79 -0.47
CA ALA A 119 24.43 -19.78 -1.84
C ALA A 119 23.34 -19.24 -2.78
N VAL A 120 23.68 -18.21 -3.54
CA VAL A 120 22.75 -17.51 -4.44
C VAL A 120 22.91 -18.05 -5.86
N GLU A 121 21.85 -18.64 -6.39
CA GLU A 121 21.76 -19.04 -7.79
C GLU A 121 21.32 -17.84 -8.64
N ARG A 122 22.09 -17.51 -9.69
CA ARG A 122 21.71 -16.49 -10.68
C ARG A 122 21.01 -17.15 -11.86
N LEU A 123 19.73 -16.84 -12.03
CA LEU A 123 18.90 -17.33 -13.13
C LEU A 123 18.99 -16.41 -14.36
N PHE A 124 18.38 -16.88 -15.46
CA PHE A 124 18.24 -16.11 -16.67
C PHE A 124 17.51 -14.77 -16.42
N ARG A 125 17.96 -13.68 -17.07
CA ARG A 125 17.48 -12.29 -16.90
C ARG A 125 17.77 -11.64 -15.54
N GLY A 126 18.72 -12.16 -14.77
CA GLY A 126 19.23 -11.49 -13.56
C GLY A 126 18.40 -11.70 -12.30
N SER A 127 17.37 -12.56 -12.35
CA SER A 127 16.69 -13.01 -11.13
C SER A 127 17.61 -13.92 -10.31
N THR A 128 17.47 -13.91 -8.99
CA THR A 128 18.24 -14.76 -8.08
C THR A 128 17.35 -15.66 -7.24
N ILE A 129 17.87 -16.81 -6.84
CA ILE A 129 17.26 -17.66 -5.82
C ILE A 129 18.30 -17.91 -4.72
N ASP A 130 17.92 -17.62 -3.48
CA ASP A 130 18.77 -17.86 -2.33
C ASP A 130 18.55 -19.29 -1.82
N HIS A 131 19.63 -20.05 -1.67
CA HIS A 131 19.58 -21.38 -1.08
C HIS A 131 20.29 -21.38 0.27
N ILE A 132 19.57 -21.87 1.28
CA ILE A 132 20.11 -22.06 2.63
C ILE A 132 20.33 -23.55 2.84
N PHE A 133 21.52 -23.91 3.32
CA PHE A 133 21.87 -25.26 3.73
C PHE A 133 22.25 -25.24 5.20
N VAL A 134 21.56 -26.05 6.01
CA VAL A 134 21.80 -26.19 7.44
C VAL A 134 22.53 -27.50 7.68
N LEU A 135 23.62 -27.44 8.42
CA LEU A 135 24.43 -28.59 8.80
C LEU A 135 24.44 -28.77 10.31
N ALA A 136 24.27 -30.01 10.75
CA ALA A 136 24.40 -30.45 12.13
C ALA A 136 25.21 -31.75 12.18
N THR A 137 25.91 -32.00 13.29
CA THR A 137 26.70 -33.23 13.48
C THR A 137 25.80 -34.47 13.41
N GLU A 138 26.19 -35.48 12.65
CA GLU A 138 25.48 -36.76 12.56
C GLU A 138 25.64 -37.54 13.87
N GLY A 139 24.51 -37.83 14.52
CA GLY A 139 24.39 -38.85 15.56
C GLY A 139 23.31 -39.85 15.16
N ASP A 140 23.53 -41.14 15.40
CA ASP A 140 22.62 -42.21 14.96
C ASP A 140 21.19 -42.05 15.50
N GLU A 141 21.02 -41.42 16.66
CA GLU A 141 19.70 -41.12 17.26
C GLU A 141 19.05 -39.84 16.72
N LEU A 142 19.79 -38.98 16.01
CA LEU A 142 19.32 -37.67 15.55
C LEU A 142 18.77 -37.69 14.12
N VAL A 143 19.12 -38.70 13.32
CA VAL A 143 18.73 -38.81 11.90
C VAL A 143 17.74 -39.94 11.71
N THR A 144 16.50 -39.61 11.31
CA THR A 144 15.46 -40.60 10.99
C THR A 144 14.84 -40.28 9.63
N ALA A 145 14.74 -41.29 8.76
CA ALA A 145 14.18 -41.16 7.41
C ALA A 145 14.82 -40.03 6.55
N GLY A 146 16.10 -39.72 6.78
CA GLY A 146 16.81 -38.67 6.04
C GLY A 146 16.56 -37.25 6.56
N HIS A 147 15.94 -37.10 7.73
CA HIS A 147 15.71 -35.83 8.41
C HIS A 147 16.45 -35.78 9.74
N HIS A 148 16.95 -34.60 10.12
CA HIS A 148 17.70 -34.39 11.35
C HIS A 148 16.86 -33.62 12.35
N SER A 149 16.52 -34.26 13.48
CA SER A 149 15.56 -33.76 14.46
C SER A 149 15.85 -32.34 14.97
N GLN A 150 17.11 -32.02 15.26
CA GLN A 150 17.49 -30.67 15.72
C GLN A 150 17.40 -29.61 14.61
N ILE A 151 17.65 -29.98 13.35
CA ILE A 151 17.49 -29.08 12.21
C ILE A 151 16.00 -28.82 12.02
N ASP A 152 15.16 -29.86 12.07
CA ASP A 152 13.72 -29.73 11.94
C ASP A 152 13.13 -28.81 13.01
N GLN A 153 13.59 -28.93 14.26
CA GLN A 153 13.18 -28.03 15.36
C GLN A 153 13.57 -26.57 15.08
N LEU A 154 14.80 -26.33 14.61
CA LEU A 154 15.24 -24.99 14.21
C LEU A 154 14.40 -24.43 13.06
N LEU A 155 14.19 -25.23 11.99
CA LEU A 155 13.41 -24.82 10.82
C LEU A 155 11.94 -24.57 11.19
N LEU A 156 11.37 -25.34 12.12
CA LEU A 156 10.02 -25.11 12.64
C LEU A 156 9.93 -23.81 13.44
N ALA A 157 10.91 -23.54 14.31
CA ALA A 157 10.94 -22.32 15.12
C ALA A 157 11.12 -21.07 14.26
N ALA A 158 12.13 -21.08 13.38
CA ALA A 158 12.39 -19.98 12.46
C ALA A 158 11.27 -19.84 11.43
N GLY A 159 10.71 -20.93 10.90
CA GLY A 159 9.60 -20.88 9.95
C GLY A 159 8.31 -20.31 10.55
N LYS A 160 8.00 -20.64 11.82
CA LYS A 160 6.88 -20.00 12.55
C LYS A 160 7.10 -18.50 12.69
N TRP A 161 8.32 -18.09 13.03
CA TRP A 161 8.69 -16.67 13.11
C TRP A 161 8.60 -15.99 11.73
N THR A 162 9.18 -16.58 10.69
CA THR A 162 9.13 -16.07 9.31
C THR A 162 7.70 -15.97 8.80
N ALA A 163 6.77 -16.84 9.23
CA ALA A 163 5.36 -16.74 8.87
C ALA A 163 4.63 -15.64 9.66
N ALA A 164 4.99 -15.40 10.92
CA ALA A 164 4.37 -14.38 11.76
C ALA A 164 4.62 -12.96 11.25
N LEU A 165 3.60 -12.11 11.36
CA LEU A 165 3.75 -10.68 11.07
C LEU A 165 4.33 -9.98 12.30
N HIS A 166 5.36 -9.16 12.11
CA HIS A 166 5.97 -8.35 13.16
C HIS A 166 5.53 -6.89 12.98
N ASP A 167 6.48 -5.96 12.88
CA ASP A 167 6.25 -4.54 12.60
C ASP A 167 6.13 -4.28 11.08
N GLU A 168 5.21 -4.99 10.44
CA GLU A 168 5.14 -5.10 8.98
C GLU A 168 3.69 -5.18 8.48
N ILE A 169 3.47 -4.86 7.21
CA ILE A 169 2.18 -5.04 6.53
C ILE A 169 2.42 -5.90 5.29
N TYR A 170 1.53 -6.85 5.02
CA TYR A 170 1.59 -7.60 3.77
C TYR A 170 1.26 -6.69 2.59
N VAL A 171 2.18 -6.57 1.64
CA VAL A 171 2.01 -5.80 0.41
C VAL A 171 2.15 -6.75 -0.78
N PHE A 172 1.13 -6.78 -1.63
CA PHE A 172 1.16 -7.50 -2.89
C PHE A 172 1.56 -6.57 -4.04
N ASP A 173 2.65 -6.93 -4.71
CA ASP A 173 3.20 -6.22 -5.86
C ASP A 173 4.03 -7.18 -6.72
N ASN A 174 4.11 -6.94 -8.03
CA ASN A 174 4.86 -7.76 -8.99
C ASN A 174 4.61 -9.28 -8.86
N SER A 175 3.35 -9.68 -8.67
CA SER A 175 2.95 -11.07 -8.48
C SER A 175 3.59 -11.75 -7.24
N ASN A 176 3.88 -11.00 -6.17
CA ASN A 176 4.42 -11.56 -4.93
C ASN A 176 3.91 -10.83 -3.68
N TRP A 177 3.80 -11.57 -2.57
CA TRP A 177 3.58 -10.99 -1.25
C TRP A 177 4.92 -10.66 -0.59
N THR A 178 5.01 -9.46 -0.04
CA THR A 178 6.16 -8.97 0.71
C THR A 178 5.71 -8.39 2.05
N LYS A 179 6.58 -8.42 3.05
CA LYS A 179 6.35 -7.78 4.34
C LYS A 179 7.00 -6.40 4.32
N ASP A 180 6.19 -5.34 4.34
CA ASP A 180 6.65 -3.95 4.18
C ASP A 180 6.70 -3.22 5.53
N ALA A 181 7.89 -3.17 6.13
CA ALA A 181 8.16 -2.43 7.36
C ALA A 181 8.12 -0.89 7.17
N LYS A 182 8.33 -0.39 5.94
CA LYS A 182 8.29 1.04 5.64
C LYS A 182 6.84 1.54 5.62
N LEU A 183 5.95 0.78 4.99
CA LEU A 183 4.52 1.05 5.02
C LEU A 183 3.98 0.96 6.46
N TRP A 184 4.42 -0.04 7.23
CA TRP A 184 4.09 -0.13 8.66
C TRP A 184 4.40 1.15 9.43
N LYS A 185 5.65 1.65 9.35
CA LYS A 185 6.04 2.91 10.02
C LYS A 185 5.15 4.09 9.61
N THR A 186 4.80 4.17 8.33
CA THR A 186 3.91 5.22 7.81
C THR A 186 2.49 5.09 8.39
N VAL A 187 1.98 3.87 8.52
CA VAL A 187 0.67 3.58 9.11
C VAL A 187 0.65 3.90 10.60
N GLN A 188 1.72 3.62 11.34
CA GLN A 188 1.79 3.92 12.77
C GLN A 188 1.71 5.43 13.06
N ALA A 189 2.12 6.28 12.12
CA ALA A 189 1.99 7.73 12.21
C ALA A 189 0.59 8.27 11.90
N ALA A 190 -0.34 7.44 11.39
CA ALA A 190 -1.70 7.89 11.09
C ALA A 190 -2.53 8.00 12.38
N GLU A 191 -3.27 9.09 12.55
CA GLU A 191 -4.28 9.23 13.61
C GLU A 191 -5.65 9.52 13.01
N TRP A 192 -6.70 9.05 13.66
CA TRP A 192 -8.07 9.36 13.24
C TRP A 192 -8.38 10.85 13.35
N ASP A 193 -7.69 11.59 14.22
CA ASP A 193 -7.87 13.02 14.39
C ASP A 193 -7.30 13.83 13.22
N ASP A 194 -6.34 13.27 12.49
CA ASP A 194 -5.84 13.85 11.24
C ASP A 194 -6.77 13.58 10.04
N VAL A 195 -7.77 12.69 10.20
CA VAL A 195 -8.73 12.32 9.17
C VAL A 195 -10.03 13.10 9.42
N LEU A 196 -10.11 14.30 8.85
CA LEU A 196 -11.31 15.13 8.90
C LEU A 196 -12.37 14.57 7.94
N LEU A 197 -13.42 13.99 8.50
CA LEU A 197 -14.61 13.52 7.81
C LEU A 197 -15.85 14.01 8.56
N GLU A 198 -17.01 13.96 7.91
CA GLU A 198 -18.29 14.14 8.59
C GLU A 198 -18.37 13.17 9.78
N LEU A 199 -18.74 13.67 10.97
CA LEU A 199 -18.62 12.92 12.23
C LEU A 199 -19.34 11.55 12.16
N GLY A 200 -20.58 11.53 11.66
CA GLY A 200 -21.35 10.29 11.51
C GLY A 200 -20.78 9.33 10.46
N MET A 201 -20.08 9.84 9.44
CA MET A 201 -19.40 9.01 8.44
C MET A 201 -18.17 8.32 9.03
N LYS A 202 -17.37 9.05 9.82
CA LYS A 202 -16.17 8.53 10.49
C LYS A 202 -16.54 7.42 11.47
N GLU A 203 -17.49 7.69 12.36
CA GLU A 203 -17.97 6.73 13.35
C GLU A 203 -18.56 5.48 12.67
N GLY A 204 -19.44 5.67 11.68
CA GLY A 204 -20.03 4.55 10.94
C GLY A 204 -19.00 3.66 10.25
N LEU A 205 -17.96 4.25 9.64
CA LEU A 205 -16.89 3.49 8.98
C LEU A 205 -16.08 2.67 9.98
N ILE A 206 -15.74 3.26 11.13
CA ILE A 206 -15.03 2.56 12.21
C ILE A 206 -15.90 1.41 12.72
N ASP A 207 -17.17 1.66 13.02
CA ASP A 207 -18.10 0.67 13.55
C ASP A 207 -18.36 -0.48 12.56
N ASP A 208 -18.53 -0.19 11.27
CA ASP A 208 -18.72 -1.23 10.25
C ASP A 208 -17.48 -2.16 10.14
N VAL A 209 -16.27 -1.64 10.33
CA VAL A 209 -15.02 -2.43 10.24
C VAL A 209 -14.72 -3.15 11.54
N VAL A 210 -14.68 -2.42 12.66
CA VAL A 210 -14.36 -2.97 13.99
C VAL A 210 -15.48 -3.93 14.43
N GLY A 211 -16.73 -3.49 14.30
CA GLY A 211 -17.90 -4.30 14.63
C GLY A 211 -18.03 -5.57 13.80
N PHE A 212 -17.57 -5.57 12.54
CA PHE A 212 -17.51 -6.81 11.74
C PHE A 212 -16.62 -7.86 12.40
N PHE A 213 -15.42 -7.48 12.86
CA PHE A 213 -14.50 -8.41 13.49
C PHE A 213 -14.95 -8.84 14.90
N ASP A 214 -15.65 -7.95 15.62
CA ASP A 214 -16.22 -8.23 16.95
C ASP A 214 -17.50 -9.08 16.91
N SER A 215 -18.13 -9.23 15.75
CA SER A 215 -19.43 -9.92 15.61
C SER A 215 -19.32 -11.36 15.11
N ARG A 216 -18.14 -12.00 15.15
CA ARG A 216 -17.93 -13.34 14.57
C ARG A 216 -18.96 -14.36 15.04
N GLU A 217 -19.22 -14.41 16.34
CA GLU A 217 -20.15 -15.35 16.97
C GLU A 217 -21.58 -15.13 16.46
N VAL A 218 -21.98 -13.87 16.27
CA VAL A 218 -23.30 -13.51 15.72
C VAL A 218 -23.47 -14.01 14.29
N TYR A 219 -22.44 -13.89 13.46
CA TYR A 219 -22.46 -14.42 12.09
C TYR A 219 -22.62 -15.95 12.09
N GLN A 220 -21.91 -16.64 13.00
CA GLN A 220 -21.98 -18.09 13.15
C GLN A 220 -23.36 -18.55 13.64
N ASP A 221 -23.92 -17.89 14.66
CA ASP A 221 -25.23 -18.20 15.23
C ASP A 221 -26.37 -18.02 14.22
N LEU A 222 -26.27 -17.00 13.37
CA LEU A 222 -27.24 -16.72 12.31
C LEU A 222 -27.01 -17.55 11.04
N ASN A 223 -25.94 -18.36 10.98
CA ASN A 223 -25.52 -19.11 9.80
C ASN A 223 -25.36 -18.23 8.54
N VAL A 224 -24.82 -17.02 8.73
CA VAL A 224 -24.53 -16.05 7.67
C VAL A 224 -23.03 -16.06 7.40
N PRO A 225 -22.58 -16.03 6.12
CA PRO A 225 -21.15 -15.96 5.81
C PRO A 225 -20.48 -14.76 6.49
N TRP A 226 -19.44 -15.01 7.29
CA TRP A 226 -18.66 -13.95 7.95
C TRP A 226 -17.68 -13.31 6.98
N LYS A 227 -18.22 -12.60 5.98
CA LYS A 227 -17.47 -11.81 5.00
C LYS A 227 -18.20 -10.49 4.75
N ARG A 228 -17.46 -9.44 4.43
CA ARG A 228 -18.03 -8.11 4.13
C ARG A 228 -17.16 -7.34 3.15
N GLY A 229 -17.78 -6.48 2.33
CA GLY A 229 -17.04 -5.57 1.46
C GLY A 229 -17.50 -4.13 1.60
N ILE A 230 -16.54 -3.21 1.69
CA ILE A 230 -16.74 -1.78 1.80
C ILE A 230 -16.09 -1.08 0.60
N ILE A 231 -16.81 -0.17 -0.04
CA ILE A 231 -16.22 0.74 -1.05
C ILE A 231 -16.09 2.14 -0.47
N LEU A 232 -14.89 2.69 -0.52
CA LEU A 232 -14.59 4.10 -0.29
C LEU A 232 -14.54 4.79 -1.66
N HIS A 233 -15.51 5.64 -1.98
CA HIS A 233 -15.57 6.30 -3.28
C HIS A 233 -15.76 7.80 -3.16
N GLY A 234 -15.40 8.54 -4.20
CA GLY A 234 -15.64 9.98 -4.28
C GLY A 234 -14.42 10.74 -4.77
N ILE A 235 -14.43 12.05 -4.60
CA ILE A 235 -13.50 12.97 -5.27
C ILE A 235 -12.06 12.70 -4.79
N PRO A 236 -11.05 12.67 -5.69
CA PRO A 236 -9.66 12.46 -5.31
C PRO A 236 -9.18 13.52 -4.32
N GLY A 237 -8.25 13.14 -3.45
CA GLY A 237 -7.66 14.06 -2.47
C GLY A 237 -8.53 14.36 -1.25
N ASN A 238 -9.59 13.59 -0.97
CA ASN A 238 -10.48 13.80 0.19
C ASN A 238 -10.34 12.72 1.29
N GLY A 239 -9.16 12.14 1.50
CA GLY A 239 -8.91 11.33 2.70
C GLY A 239 -9.25 9.84 2.64
N LYS A 240 -9.56 9.27 1.47
CA LYS A 240 -9.78 7.80 1.30
C LYS A 240 -8.59 6.96 1.80
N THR A 241 -7.40 7.19 1.22
CA THR A 241 -6.16 6.49 1.61
C THR A 241 -5.75 6.79 3.07
N ALA A 242 -5.99 8.01 3.56
CA ALA A 242 -5.73 8.35 4.96
C ALA A 242 -6.62 7.55 5.92
N SER A 243 -7.91 7.39 5.58
CA SER A 243 -8.85 6.55 6.34
C SER A 243 -8.44 5.08 6.34
N ILE A 244 -7.97 4.56 5.20
CA ILE A 244 -7.43 3.19 5.11
C ILE A 244 -6.26 3.00 6.08
N ARG A 245 -5.30 3.94 6.10
CA ARG A 245 -4.15 3.86 7.04
C ARG A 245 -4.60 3.89 8.50
N ALA A 246 -5.54 4.78 8.85
CA ALA A 246 -6.08 4.85 10.20
C ALA A 246 -6.82 3.55 10.60
N LEU A 247 -7.57 2.93 9.68
CA LEU A 247 -8.22 1.63 9.88
C LEU A 247 -7.20 0.51 10.10
N ILE A 248 -6.15 0.43 9.27
CA ILE A 248 -5.08 -0.56 9.46
C ILE A 248 -4.48 -0.43 10.86
N LYS A 249 -4.13 0.80 11.28
CA LYS A 249 -3.59 1.04 12.62
C LYS A 249 -4.57 0.60 13.71
N THR A 250 -5.84 0.96 13.58
CA THR A 250 -6.92 0.57 14.52
C THR A 250 -7.00 -0.95 14.66
N LEU A 251 -6.88 -1.68 13.55
CA LEU A 251 -6.92 -3.15 13.56
C LEU A 251 -5.65 -3.78 14.13
N ASN A 252 -4.49 -3.15 13.92
CA ASN A 252 -3.21 -3.61 14.46
C ASN A 252 -3.09 -3.40 15.97
N THR A 253 -3.77 -2.41 16.55
CA THR A 253 -3.74 -2.14 18.00
C THR A 253 -4.72 -3.02 18.79
N ARG A 254 -5.61 -3.75 18.12
CA ARG A 254 -6.54 -4.72 18.74
C ARG A 254 -5.78 -5.88 19.40
N ARG A 255 -6.48 -6.60 20.28
CA ARG A 255 -5.98 -7.83 20.92
C ARG A 255 -7.01 -8.96 20.81
N PRO A 256 -6.78 -9.97 19.95
CA PRO A 256 -5.63 -10.12 19.04
C PRO A 256 -5.65 -9.09 17.89
N PRO A 257 -4.47 -8.72 17.34
CA PRO A 257 -4.39 -7.84 16.18
C PRO A 257 -4.96 -8.53 14.93
N ILE A 258 -5.55 -7.75 14.03
CA ILE A 258 -6.07 -8.24 12.75
C ILE A 258 -5.09 -7.84 11.63
N PRO A 259 -4.44 -8.79 10.94
CA PRO A 259 -3.50 -8.48 9.87
C PRO A 259 -4.18 -7.77 8.70
N SER A 260 -3.45 -6.85 8.08
CA SER A 260 -3.88 -6.13 6.88
C SER A 260 -3.04 -6.52 5.67
N LEU A 261 -3.72 -6.73 4.54
CA LEU A 261 -3.18 -7.15 3.26
C LEU A 261 -3.46 -6.04 2.26
N TYR A 262 -2.40 -5.37 1.80
CA TYR A 262 -2.49 -4.22 0.90
C TYR A 262 -2.10 -4.63 -0.52
N VAL A 263 -3.03 -4.50 -1.47
CA VAL A 263 -2.79 -4.83 -2.87
C VAL A 263 -2.48 -3.55 -3.66
N LYS A 264 -1.27 -3.46 -4.22
CA LYS A 264 -0.88 -2.34 -5.10
C LYS A 264 -1.32 -2.54 -6.53
N ALA A 265 -1.10 -3.74 -7.07
CA ALA A 265 -1.35 -4.05 -8.47
C ALA A 265 -1.58 -5.55 -8.69
N PHE A 266 -2.28 -5.91 -9.76
CA PHE A 266 -2.43 -7.31 -10.18
C PHE A 266 -1.36 -7.73 -11.20
N ASP A 267 -0.62 -6.78 -11.77
CA ASP A 267 0.36 -7.03 -12.82
C ASP A 267 1.65 -7.69 -12.30
N GLY A 268 2.46 -8.14 -13.25
CA GLY A 268 3.68 -8.90 -13.00
C GLY A 268 3.83 -10.08 -13.96
N GLY A 269 5.01 -10.71 -13.91
CA GLY A 269 5.43 -11.70 -14.90
C GLY A 269 4.61 -13.00 -14.97
N ARG A 270 3.72 -13.25 -14.00
CA ARG A 270 2.91 -14.49 -13.89
C ARG A 270 1.46 -14.32 -14.35
N GLY A 271 1.04 -13.10 -14.68
CA GLY A 271 -0.29 -12.76 -15.18
C GLY A 271 -1.32 -12.46 -14.10
N GLN A 272 -2.25 -11.55 -14.41
CA GLN A 272 -3.18 -10.97 -13.44
C GLN A 272 -4.15 -11.98 -12.79
N LYS A 273 -4.63 -12.99 -13.53
CA LYS A 273 -5.52 -14.05 -12.96
C LYS A 273 -4.80 -14.87 -11.88
N TRP A 274 -3.52 -15.16 -12.11
CA TRP A 274 -2.70 -15.86 -11.12
C TRP A 274 -2.48 -14.98 -9.88
N SER A 275 -2.24 -13.69 -10.07
CA SER A 275 -2.13 -12.71 -8.97
C SER A 275 -3.40 -12.66 -8.13
N ILE A 276 -4.57 -12.52 -8.75
CA ILE A 276 -5.86 -12.50 -8.07
C ILE A 276 -6.05 -13.79 -7.25
N LYS A 277 -5.78 -14.96 -7.84
CA LYS A 277 -5.85 -16.24 -7.12
C LYS A 277 -4.93 -16.26 -5.91
N LEU A 278 -3.67 -15.84 -6.07
CA LEU A 278 -2.69 -15.82 -4.99
C LEU A 278 -3.08 -14.84 -3.87
N ILE A 279 -3.65 -13.69 -4.21
CA ILE A 279 -4.13 -12.70 -3.25
C ILE A 279 -5.20 -13.32 -2.34
N PHE A 280 -6.24 -13.89 -2.93
CA PHE A 280 -7.34 -14.49 -2.16
C PHE A 280 -6.92 -15.77 -1.43
N THR A 281 -6.05 -16.59 -2.03
CA THR A 281 -5.47 -17.76 -1.34
C THR A 281 -4.72 -17.32 -0.08
N HIS A 282 -3.92 -16.26 -0.17
CA HIS A 282 -3.19 -15.77 1.01
C HIS A 282 -4.14 -15.15 2.05
N ALA A 283 -5.12 -14.36 1.62
CA ALA A 283 -6.14 -13.79 2.51
C ALA A 283 -6.89 -14.86 3.31
N ARG A 284 -7.27 -15.97 2.67
CA ARG A 284 -7.89 -17.14 3.34
C ARG A 284 -6.96 -17.80 4.36
N LEU A 285 -5.66 -17.87 4.08
CA LEU A 285 -4.67 -18.44 5.01
C LEU A 285 -4.44 -17.58 6.25
N VAL A 286 -4.61 -16.27 6.15
CA VAL A 286 -4.36 -15.31 7.25
C VAL A 286 -5.63 -14.76 7.88
N ALA A 287 -6.80 -15.27 7.47
CA ALA A 287 -8.07 -14.86 8.04
C ALA A 287 -8.13 -15.17 9.56
N PRO A 288 -8.72 -14.29 10.38
CA PRO A 288 -9.42 -13.06 10.00
C PRO A 288 -8.48 -11.92 9.58
N CYS A 289 -8.82 -11.20 8.51
CA CYS A 289 -7.96 -10.16 7.95
C CYS A 289 -8.71 -9.05 7.24
N LEU A 290 -8.05 -7.88 7.13
CA LEU A 290 -8.46 -6.78 6.27
C LEU A 290 -7.74 -6.85 4.92
N LEU A 291 -8.47 -7.01 3.83
CA LEU A 291 -7.94 -7.05 2.46
C LEU A 291 -8.25 -5.76 1.71
N ILE A 292 -7.21 -5.02 1.30
CA ILE A 292 -7.33 -3.67 0.74
C ILE A 292 -6.95 -3.67 -0.74
N PHE A 293 -7.82 -3.09 -1.55
CA PHE A 293 -7.63 -2.81 -2.96
C PHE A 293 -7.71 -1.29 -3.16
N GLU A 294 -6.59 -0.61 -3.38
CA GLU A 294 -6.62 0.82 -3.74
C GLU A 294 -6.82 1.00 -5.25
N ASP A 295 -7.58 2.03 -5.63
CA ASP A 295 -7.91 2.36 -7.03
C ASP A 295 -8.45 1.14 -7.80
N LEU A 296 -9.51 0.54 -7.26
CA LEU A 296 -10.15 -0.67 -7.78
C LEU A 296 -10.58 -0.53 -9.26
N ASP A 297 -10.92 0.68 -9.69
CA ASP A 297 -11.24 1.00 -11.09
C ASP A 297 -10.04 0.91 -12.04
N SER A 298 -8.83 1.02 -11.51
CA SER A 298 -7.58 0.78 -12.24
C SER A 298 -7.12 -0.68 -12.13
N LEU A 299 -7.42 -1.36 -11.02
CA LEU A 299 -7.03 -2.76 -10.79
C LEU A 299 -7.86 -3.76 -11.60
N VAL A 300 -9.17 -3.54 -11.71
CA VAL A 300 -10.10 -4.52 -12.29
C VAL A 300 -10.54 -4.09 -13.69
N ASP A 301 -9.85 -4.61 -14.71
CA ASP A 301 -10.24 -4.44 -16.12
C ASP A 301 -11.30 -5.47 -16.58
N ASP A 302 -11.79 -5.32 -17.82
CA ASP A 302 -12.75 -6.24 -18.43
C ASP A 302 -12.23 -7.70 -18.51
N GLN A 303 -10.92 -7.92 -18.65
CA GLN A 303 -10.32 -9.23 -18.88
C GLN A 303 -10.26 -10.07 -17.60
N VAL A 304 -10.06 -9.43 -16.45
CA VAL A 304 -9.94 -10.12 -15.16
C VAL A 304 -11.16 -9.97 -14.26
N ARG A 305 -12.10 -9.08 -14.60
CA ARG A 305 -13.34 -8.83 -13.84
C ARG A 305 -14.07 -10.09 -13.41
N SER A 306 -14.37 -10.99 -14.34
CA SER A 306 -15.13 -12.21 -14.03
C SER A 306 -14.37 -13.10 -13.05
N TYR A 307 -13.05 -13.18 -13.20
CA TYR A 307 -12.18 -13.93 -12.31
C TYR A 307 -12.14 -13.31 -10.91
N PHE A 308 -11.96 -11.99 -10.82
CA PHE A 308 -12.01 -11.25 -9.55
C PHE A 308 -13.34 -11.43 -8.82
N LEU A 309 -14.46 -11.30 -9.54
CA LEU A 309 -15.79 -11.48 -8.96
C LEU A 309 -16.03 -12.90 -8.43
N ASN A 310 -15.50 -13.92 -9.10
CA ASN A 310 -15.60 -15.30 -8.62
C ASN A 310 -14.86 -15.50 -7.29
N GLU A 311 -13.70 -14.87 -7.12
CA GLU A 311 -12.95 -14.92 -5.87
C GLU A 311 -13.64 -14.11 -4.75
N VAL A 312 -14.23 -12.95 -5.06
CA VAL A 312 -15.02 -12.14 -4.11
C VAL A 312 -16.29 -12.85 -3.64
N ASP A 313 -16.99 -13.52 -4.57
CA ASP A 313 -18.17 -14.32 -4.25
C ASP A 313 -17.81 -15.48 -3.32
N GLY A 314 -16.60 -16.02 -3.46
CA GLY A 314 -16.08 -17.05 -2.58
C GLY A 314 -16.68 -18.42 -2.89
N LEU A 315 -16.42 -18.94 -4.10
CA LEU A 315 -16.58 -20.39 -4.35
C LEU A 315 -15.77 -21.23 -3.34
N GLU A 316 -14.67 -20.66 -2.85
CA GLU A 316 -13.94 -21.08 -1.66
C GLU A 316 -14.33 -20.18 -0.46
N SER A 317 -14.37 -20.72 0.76
CA SER A 317 -14.82 -19.97 1.95
C SER A 317 -13.96 -18.73 2.24
N ASN A 318 -14.56 -17.53 2.10
CA ASN A 318 -13.95 -16.25 2.46
C ASN A 318 -14.28 -15.83 3.92
N ASP A 319 -14.45 -16.81 4.80
CA ASP A 319 -14.77 -16.59 6.23
C ASP A 319 -13.68 -15.74 6.90
N GLY A 320 -14.08 -14.69 7.63
CA GLY A 320 -13.20 -13.76 8.32
C GLY A 320 -12.53 -12.70 7.46
N ILE A 321 -12.88 -12.59 6.17
CA ILE A 321 -12.28 -11.59 5.26
C ILE A 321 -13.20 -10.37 5.15
N LEU A 322 -12.68 -9.20 5.56
CA LEU A 322 -13.27 -7.90 5.26
C LEU A 322 -12.49 -7.24 4.13
N MET A 323 -13.16 -6.90 3.03
CA MET A 323 -12.55 -6.24 1.88
C MET A 323 -12.82 -4.73 1.91
N ILE A 324 -11.81 -3.92 1.64
CA ILE A 324 -11.97 -2.48 1.37
C ILE A 324 -11.45 -2.18 -0.02
N GLY A 325 -12.31 -1.62 -0.87
CA GLY A 325 -11.94 -1.08 -2.18
C GLY A 325 -11.99 0.44 -2.17
N SER A 326 -10.94 1.13 -2.62
CA SER A 326 -11.02 2.58 -2.90
C SER A 326 -11.23 2.83 -4.40
N THR A 327 -11.96 3.89 -4.76
CA THR A 327 -12.10 4.32 -6.16
C THR A 327 -12.38 5.82 -6.26
N ASN A 328 -11.90 6.45 -7.32
CA ASN A 328 -12.27 7.84 -7.63
C ASN A 328 -13.54 7.92 -8.48
N HIS A 329 -13.90 6.83 -9.18
CA HIS A 329 -14.99 6.79 -10.14
C HIS A 329 -15.87 5.55 -9.93
N LEU A 330 -16.82 5.65 -8.99
CA LEU A 330 -17.77 4.56 -8.74
C LEU A 330 -18.54 4.13 -10.01
N SER A 331 -18.77 5.06 -10.93
CA SER A 331 -19.44 4.81 -12.23
C SER A 331 -18.61 3.97 -13.20
N ARG A 332 -17.27 3.94 -13.05
CA ARG A 332 -16.38 3.10 -13.86
C ARG A 332 -16.32 1.67 -13.35
N LEU A 333 -16.70 1.42 -12.09
CA LEU A 333 -16.78 0.07 -11.56
C LEU A 333 -17.94 -0.70 -12.20
N ASP A 334 -17.70 -1.97 -12.47
CA ASP A 334 -18.71 -2.86 -12.99
C ASP A 334 -19.95 -2.88 -12.07
N PRO A 335 -21.18 -2.85 -12.62
CA PRO A 335 -22.41 -2.88 -11.82
C PRO A 335 -22.49 -4.08 -10.87
N ALA A 336 -21.86 -5.21 -11.22
CA ALA A 336 -21.83 -6.39 -10.38
C ALA A 336 -20.86 -6.22 -9.19
N ILE A 337 -19.85 -5.34 -9.26
CA ILE A 337 -19.03 -4.92 -8.12
C ILE A 337 -19.78 -3.85 -7.31
N ALA A 338 -20.28 -2.82 -7.98
CA ALA A 338 -20.82 -1.63 -7.33
C ALA A 338 -22.25 -1.82 -6.80
N LYS A 339 -23.13 -2.58 -7.45
CA LYS A 339 -24.57 -2.61 -7.12
C LYS A 339 -25.03 -3.93 -6.50
N ARG A 340 -24.30 -5.03 -6.67
CA ARG A 340 -24.75 -6.34 -6.19
C ARG A 340 -24.49 -6.52 -4.69
N PRO A 341 -25.52 -6.79 -3.87
CA PRO A 341 -25.34 -7.10 -2.46
C PRO A 341 -24.45 -8.34 -2.24
N SER A 342 -23.86 -8.48 -1.05
CA SER A 342 -22.94 -9.56 -0.61
C SER A 342 -21.50 -9.54 -1.15
N ARG A 343 -21.16 -8.59 -2.04
CA ARG A 343 -19.79 -8.34 -2.52
C ARG A 343 -19.21 -7.13 -1.84
N PHE A 344 -19.68 -5.94 -2.24
CA PHE A 344 -19.41 -4.66 -1.61
C PHE A 344 -20.73 -4.02 -1.19
N ASP A 345 -21.22 -4.47 -0.04
CA ASP A 345 -22.52 -4.15 0.52
C ASP A 345 -22.57 -2.78 1.21
N ARG A 346 -21.42 -2.25 1.66
CA ARG A 346 -21.30 -0.90 2.25
C ARG A 346 -20.56 0.07 1.34
N LYS A 347 -20.97 1.33 1.34
CA LYS A 347 -20.37 2.40 0.54
C LYS A 347 -20.26 3.68 1.35
N TYR A 348 -19.09 4.29 1.29
CA TYR A 348 -18.78 5.55 1.94
C TYR A 348 -18.38 6.56 0.86
N LEU A 349 -19.18 7.63 0.73
CA LEU A 349 -18.97 8.71 -0.24
C LEU A 349 -18.12 9.82 0.40
N PHE A 350 -16.91 9.99 -0.08
CA PHE A 350 -15.99 11.07 0.26
C PHE A 350 -16.26 12.27 -0.65
N LYS A 351 -16.99 13.24 -0.10
CA LYS A 351 -17.36 14.49 -0.77
C LYS A 351 -16.26 15.54 -0.60
N LEU A 352 -16.43 16.68 -1.27
CA LEU A 352 -15.69 17.89 -0.92
C LEU A 352 -16.07 18.32 0.51
N PRO A 353 -15.12 18.86 1.29
CA PRO A 353 -15.41 19.38 2.63
C PRO A 353 -16.39 20.55 2.53
N ASP A 354 -17.40 20.56 3.40
CA ASP A 354 -18.30 21.70 3.59
C ASP A 354 -17.60 22.85 4.35
N GLU A 355 -18.29 23.98 4.54
CA GLU A 355 -17.71 25.15 5.21
C GLU A 355 -17.27 24.84 6.66
N GLU A 356 -17.99 23.99 7.38
CA GLU A 356 -17.65 23.61 8.75
C GLU A 356 -16.35 22.82 8.80
N ILE A 357 -16.21 21.82 7.92
CA ILE A 357 -15.01 20.99 7.78
C ILE A 357 -13.83 21.83 7.29
N ARG A 358 -14.03 22.74 6.32
CA ARG A 358 -12.97 23.66 5.86
C ARG A 358 -12.50 24.59 6.97
N THR A 359 -13.43 25.07 7.80
CA THR A 359 -13.09 25.87 8.99
C THR A 359 -12.29 25.06 10.00
N ALA A 360 -12.69 23.81 10.27
CA ALA A 360 -11.94 22.90 11.15
C ALA A 360 -10.53 22.62 10.61
N TYR A 361 -10.39 22.44 9.29
CA TYR A 361 -9.10 22.25 8.63
C TYR A 361 -8.19 23.47 8.77
N ALA A 362 -8.73 24.70 8.64
CA ALA A 362 -7.96 25.92 8.88
C ALA A 362 -7.50 26.04 10.35
N ARG A 363 -8.36 25.66 11.30
CA ARG A 363 -8.00 25.61 12.74
C ARG A 363 -6.92 24.57 13.03
N TYR A 364 -6.97 23.41 12.38
CA TYR A 364 -5.91 22.40 12.47
C TYR A 364 -4.56 22.99 12.06
N TRP A 365 -4.51 23.70 10.95
CA TRP A 365 -3.27 24.38 10.51
C TRP A 365 -2.82 25.48 11.46
N LYS A 366 -3.75 26.26 12.01
CA LYS A 366 -3.44 27.23 13.07
C LYS A 366 -2.76 26.56 14.26
N GLN A 367 -3.33 25.47 14.78
CA GLN A 367 -2.76 24.73 15.91
C GLN A 367 -1.39 24.14 15.57
N LYS A 368 -1.24 23.53 14.39
CA LYS A 368 0.01 22.98 13.89
C LYS A 368 1.13 24.01 13.77
N LEU A 369 0.77 25.27 13.56
CA LEU A 369 1.69 26.39 13.40
C LEU A 369 1.86 27.24 14.67
N ALA A 370 1.14 26.94 15.76
CA ALA A 370 1.11 27.76 16.97
C ALA A 370 2.51 27.96 17.59
N ASP A 371 3.36 26.94 17.53
CA ASP A 371 4.71 26.98 18.08
C ASP A 371 5.77 27.54 17.10
N LYS A 372 5.36 28.05 15.93
CA LYS A 372 6.28 28.54 14.89
C LYS A 372 6.41 30.06 14.92
N PRO A 373 7.58 30.62 15.31
CA PRO A 373 7.76 32.07 15.44
C PRO A 373 7.57 32.86 14.13
N SER A 374 7.68 32.19 12.97
CA SER A 374 7.51 32.79 11.65
C SER A 374 6.04 33.05 11.27
N VAL A 375 5.08 32.51 12.03
CA VAL A 375 3.63 32.63 11.78
C VAL A 375 2.96 33.28 12.99
N ARG A 376 3.42 34.47 13.37
CA ARG A 376 3.00 35.15 14.61
C ARG A 376 1.61 35.79 14.58
N ASP A 377 0.90 35.74 13.45
CA ASP A 377 -0.35 36.48 13.25
C ASP A 377 -1.47 35.61 12.63
N PHE A 378 -1.63 34.37 13.08
CA PHE A 378 -2.77 33.52 12.67
C PHE A 378 -3.98 33.78 13.59
N HIS A 379 -4.70 34.88 13.31
CA HIS A 379 -5.92 35.27 14.01
C HIS A 379 -7.06 34.23 13.84
N ASP A 380 -7.92 34.05 14.86
CA ASP A 380 -9.04 33.08 14.80
C ASP A 380 -10.02 33.37 13.66
N ASP A 381 -10.27 34.64 13.39
CA ASP A 381 -11.20 35.09 12.34
C ASP A 381 -10.72 34.76 10.92
N ILE A 382 -9.44 34.39 10.74
CA ILE A 382 -8.93 33.92 9.44
C ILE A 382 -9.58 32.58 9.05
N CYS A 383 -9.81 31.68 10.01
CA CYS A 383 -10.31 30.34 9.73
C CYS A 383 -11.67 30.33 8.97
N PRO A 384 -12.71 31.05 9.43
CA PRO A 384 -13.97 31.11 8.69
C PRO A 384 -13.84 31.86 7.36
N LEU A 385 -12.96 32.86 7.24
CA LEU A 385 -12.73 33.55 5.96
C LEU A 385 -12.08 32.62 4.92
N VAL A 386 -11.09 31.82 5.34
CA VAL A 386 -10.48 30.79 4.51
C VAL A 386 -11.53 29.78 4.07
N ALA A 387 -12.40 29.33 4.97
CA ALA A 387 -13.46 28.38 4.64
C ALA A 387 -14.43 28.92 3.57
N LYS A 388 -14.77 30.22 3.62
CA LYS A 388 -15.63 30.88 2.61
C LYS A 388 -14.97 30.98 1.25
N MET A 389 -13.69 31.37 1.16
CA MET A 389 -13.01 31.56 -0.12
C MET A 389 -12.55 30.24 -0.79
N THR A 390 -12.52 29.14 -0.03
CA THR A 390 -12.07 27.82 -0.49
C THR A 390 -13.21 26.88 -0.85
N GLU A 391 -14.39 27.41 -1.16
CA GLU A 391 -15.50 26.60 -1.65
C GLU A 391 -15.07 25.80 -2.90
N GLY A 392 -15.36 24.49 -2.88
CA GLY A 392 -14.99 23.58 -3.96
C GLY A 392 -13.60 22.95 -3.85
N PHE A 393 -12.78 23.35 -2.87
CA PHE A 393 -11.44 22.78 -2.66
C PHE A 393 -11.54 21.39 -2.03
N SER A 394 -10.75 20.43 -2.52
CA SER A 394 -10.52 19.17 -1.80
C SER A 394 -9.51 19.36 -0.66
N PHE A 395 -9.38 18.39 0.24
CA PHE A 395 -8.33 18.45 1.27
C PHE A 395 -6.91 18.54 0.69
N ALA A 396 -6.66 17.95 -0.48
CA ALA A 396 -5.38 18.10 -1.17
C ALA A 396 -5.12 19.57 -1.59
N TYR A 397 -6.14 20.25 -2.13
CA TYR A 397 -6.05 21.67 -2.48
C TYR A 397 -5.93 22.57 -1.25
N LEU A 398 -6.66 22.26 -0.16
CA LEU A 398 -6.52 22.99 1.10
C LEU A 398 -5.12 22.81 1.70
N ASN A 399 -4.57 21.60 1.67
CA ASN A 399 -3.21 21.32 2.11
C ASN A 399 -2.19 22.12 1.29
N GLU A 400 -2.34 22.12 -0.03
CA GLU A 400 -1.50 22.91 -0.93
C GLU A 400 -1.61 24.40 -0.66
N LEU A 401 -2.82 24.93 -0.40
CA LEU A 401 -3.03 26.33 -0.04
C LEU A 401 -2.18 26.75 1.16
N PHE A 402 -2.19 25.97 2.25
CA PHE A 402 -1.38 26.31 3.43
C PHE A 402 0.12 26.15 3.15
N ILE A 403 0.54 25.11 2.44
CA ILE A 403 1.96 24.89 2.11
C ILE A 403 2.49 26.04 1.23
N SER A 404 1.81 26.37 0.14
CA SER A 404 2.21 27.43 -0.78
C SER A 404 2.23 28.81 -0.09
N SER A 405 1.25 29.09 0.78
CA SER A 405 1.20 30.32 1.56
C SER A 405 2.40 30.46 2.51
N LEU A 406 2.76 29.38 3.21
CA LEU A 406 3.93 29.39 4.10
C LEU A 406 5.24 29.58 3.31
N LEU A 407 5.37 28.94 2.14
CA LEU A 407 6.53 29.12 1.28
C LEU A 407 6.63 30.55 0.74
N ALA A 408 5.51 31.17 0.37
CA ALA A 408 5.46 32.55 -0.06
C ALA A 408 5.86 33.53 1.06
N LEU A 409 5.44 33.27 2.31
CA LEU A 409 5.87 34.04 3.47
C LEU A 409 7.38 33.93 3.71
N ILE A 410 7.95 32.72 3.61
CA ILE A 410 9.40 32.50 3.78
C ILE A 410 10.19 33.22 2.69
N ARG A 411 9.69 33.24 1.45
CA ARG A 411 10.34 33.91 0.32
C ARG A 411 10.25 35.44 0.39
N GLY A 412 9.54 36.00 1.37
CA GLY A 412 9.39 37.44 1.55
C GLY A 412 8.54 38.06 0.45
N ALA A 413 7.33 37.54 0.23
CA ALA A 413 6.41 38.10 -0.77
C ALA A 413 6.18 39.60 -0.56
N GLU A 414 6.87 40.41 -1.37
CA GLU A 414 6.48 41.77 -1.72
C GLU A 414 5.13 41.70 -2.43
N LEU A 415 4.05 41.88 -1.67
CA LEU A 415 2.72 42.08 -2.23
C LEU A 415 2.68 43.45 -2.89
N HIS A 416 2.83 43.50 -4.22
CA HIS A 416 2.49 44.68 -5.01
C HIS A 416 0.99 44.64 -5.38
N PRO A 417 0.17 45.59 -4.92
CA PRO A 417 -1.20 45.75 -5.37
C PRO A 417 -1.30 46.96 -6.30
N SER A 418 -1.28 46.76 -7.61
CA SER A 418 -2.01 47.60 -8.58
C SER A 418 -1.67 47.19 -10.00
N GLY A 419 -2.69 47.00 -10.82
CA GLY A 419 -2.53 46.91 -12.26
C GLY A 419 -2.01 48.22 -12.83
N THR A 420 -0.98 48.11 -13.66
CA THR A 420 -0.72 48.98 -14.80
C THR A 420 0.05 48.14 -15.81
N GLU A 421 -0.47 48.07 -17.04
CA GLU A 421 0.30 47.63 -18.20
C GLU A 421 1.61 48.44 -18.26
N THR A 422 2.76 47.76 -18.39
CA THR A 422 3.84 48.10 -19.34
C THR A 422 5.03 47.14 -19.21
N ASP A 423 5.36 46.59 -20.37
CA ASP A 423 6.67 46.29 -20.94
C ASP A 423 7.62 45.21 -20.37
N SER A 424 8.11 44.50 -21.38
CA SER A 424 9.02 43.38 -21.42
C SER A 424 10.44 43.72 -20.96
N SER A 425 11.01 42.88 -20.10
CA SER A 425 12.40 42.39 -20.28
C SER A 425 12.77 41.32 -19.24
N GLY A 426 12.89 40.10 -19.76
CA GLY A 426 13.86 39.05 -19.41
C GLY A 426 14.29 38.82 -17.96
N ILE A 427 13.79 37.73 -17.38
CA ILE A 427 14.65 36.76 -16.70
C ILE A 427 14.28 35.36 -17.22
N SER A 428 15.26 34.72 -17.85
CA SER A 428 15.19 33.39 -18.44
C SER A 428 15.22 32.32 -17.35
N THR A 429 14.14 31.55 -17.21
CA THR A 429 14.18 30.21 -16.61
C THR A 429 14.40 29.18 -17.73
N PRO A 430 15.29 28.19 -17.56
CA PRO A 430 15.54 27.20 -18.60
C PRO A 430 14.31 26.31 -18.82
N PRO A 431 14.03 25.87 -20.05
CA PRO A 431 12.86 25.05 -20.34
C PRO A 431 13.01 23.66 -19.73
N VAL A 432 11.96 23.21 -19.05
CA VAL A 432 11.76 21.79 -18.70
C VAL A 432 11.46 21.07 -20.01
N ILE A 433 12.41 20.27 -20.46
CA ILE A 433 12.25 19.36 -21.60
C ILE A 433 11.36 18.21 -21.13
N VAL A 434 10.15 18.15 -21.70
CA VAL A 434 9.31 16.94 -21.67
C VAL A 434 9.66 16.16 -22.94
N GLU A 435 10.38 15.06 -22.79
CA GLU A 435 10.59 14.09 -23.87
C GLU A 435 9.25 13.44 -24.25
N THR A 436 8.65 13.89 -25.34
CA THR A 436 7.63 13.12 -26.05
C THR A 436 8.33 12.19 -27.04
N ALA A 437 8.22 10.88 -26.80
CA ALA A 437 8.68 9.85 -27.71
C ALA A 437 8.01 10.01 -29.09
N GLY A 438 8.82 10.12 -30.13
CA GLY A 438 8.38 10.22 -31.51
C GLY A 438 7.76 8.93 -32.01
N VAL A 439 6.62 9.04 -32.68
CA VAL A 439 6.17 8.09 -33.69
C VAL A 439 6.01 8.86 -34.99
N THR A 440 6.70 8.36 -36.01
CA THR A 440 6.88 8.91 -37.35
C THR A 440 5.57 9.11 -38.10
N ALA A 441 5.42 10.30 -38.69
CA ALA A 441 4.41 10.61 -39.69
C ALA A 441 4.71 9.91 -41.02
N GLY A 442 3.67 9.39 -41.66
CA GLY A 442 3.62 9.10 -43.09
C GLY A 442 2.55 9.98 -43.70
N ASP A 443 2.96 10.83 -44.65
CA ASP A 443 2.11 11.75 -45.41
C ASP A 443 1.03 11.03 -46.23
N SER A 444 -0.17 11.62 -46.28
CA SER A 444 -0.88 11.90 -47.54
C SER A 444 -2.10 12.78 -47.32
N GLU A 445 -2.07 13.98 -47.91
CA GLU A 445 -3.21 14.88 -48.06
C GLU A 445 -4.30 14.27 -48.95
N GLN A 446 -5.57 14.38 -48.55
CA GLN A 446 -6.70 14.51 -49.48
C GLN A 446 -7.81 15.40 -48.89
N LYS A 447 -8.09 16.51 -49.58
CA LYS A 447 -9.25 17.39 -49.41
C LYS A 447 -10.57 16.64 -49.56
N LYS A 448 -11.55 16.91 -48.67
CA LYS A 448 -12.97 17.04 -49.06
C LYS A 448 -13.81 17.75 -47.99
N GLN A 449 -14.69 18.62 -48.47
CA GLN A 449 -15.63 19.49 -47.76
C GLN A 449 -16.64 18.73 -46.90
N THR A 450 -17.16 19.38 -45.86
CA THR A 450 -18.48 19.10 -45.27
C THR A 450 -19.04 20.38 -44.61
N PRO A 451 -20.37 20.53 -44.52
CA PRO A 451 -21.07 21.81 -44.48
C PRO A 451 -21.22 22.38 -43.06
N GLU A 452 -21.58 23.67 -43.03
CA GLU A 452 -22.01 24.44 -41.87
C GLU A 452 -23.07 23.68 -41.05
N ASP A 453 -22.78 23.45 -39.76
CA ASP A 453 -23.77 23.02 -38.79
C ASP A 453 -23.76 24.01 -37.61
N ASN A 454 -24.87 24.73 -37.47
CA ASN A 454 -25.15 25.68 -36.41
C ASN A 454 -25.27 24.90 -35.08
N THR A 455 -24.22 24.96 -34.26
CA THR A 455 -24.31 24.55 -32.86
C THR A 455 -24.19 25.78 -31.97
N GLU A 456 -25.30 26.15 -31.35
CA GLU A 456 -25.33 27.09 -30.23
C GLU A 456 -24.33 26.63 -29.17
N THR A 457 -23.24 27.38 -29.02
CA THR A 457 -22.28 27.24 -27.92
C THR A 457 -23.00 27.55 -26.61
N LYS A 458 -23.47 26.52 -25.91
CA LYS A 458 -23.79 26.63 -24.49
C LYS A 458 -22.50 27.02 -23.76
N MET A 459 -22.35 28.31 -23.48
CA MET A 459 -21.26 28.82 -22.64
C MET A 459 -21.31 28.09 -21.30
N LYS A 460 -20.23 27.37 -20.98
CA LYS A 460 -20.04 26.77 -19.65
C LYS A 460 -20.06 27.90 -18.61
N PRO A 461 -20.66 27.68 -17.43
CA PRO A 461 -20.72 28.69 -16.38
C PRO A 461 -19.31 29.08 -15.94
N VAL A 462 -18.98 30.37 -16.06
CA VAL A 462 -17.71 30.93 -15.60
C VAL A 462 -17.64 30.80 -14.07
N ARG A 463 -16.65 30.08 -13.55
CA ARG A 463 -16.38 30.00 -12.12
C ARG A 463 -15.86 31.35 -11.62
N ILE A 464 -16.59 31.99 -10.71
CA ILE A 464 -16.18 33.26 -10.08
C ILE A 464 -15.58 32.92 -8.72
N PHE A 465 -14.37 33.42 -8.45
CA PHE A 465 -13.75 33.26 -7.13
C PHE A 465 -14.61 33.96 -6.07
N PRO A 466 -14.94 33.32 -4.94
CA PRO A 466 -15.81 33.93 -3.93
C PRO A 466 -15.22 35.22 -3.38
N THR A 467 -15.96 36.32 -3.46
CA THR A 467 -15.59 37.59 -2.82
C THR A 467 -15.92 37.49 -1.32
N VAL A 468 -14.91 37.56 -0.47
CA VAL A 468 -15.08 37.55 0.99
C VAL A 468 -14.75 38.91 1.56
N GLU A 469 -15.70 39.55 2.25
CA GLU A 469 -15.48 40.80 2.97
C GLU A 469 -14.41 40.60 4.04
N THR A 470 -13.35 41.40 3.97
CA THR A 470 -12.21 41.32 4.89
C THR A 470 -12.43 42.31 6.04
N PRO A 471 -12.50 41.85 7.30
CA PRO A 471 -12.59 42.75 8.46
C PRO A 471 -11.42 43.74 8.50
N GLU A 472 -11.67 44.99 8.92
CA GLU A 472 -10.64 46.04 8.95
C GLU A 472 -9.38 45.63 9.73
N HIS A 473 -9.55 44.91 10.85
CA HIS A 473 -8.44 44.44 11.67
C HIS A 473 -7.55 43.37 10.99
N LEU A 474 -8.04 42.69 9.95
CA LEU A 474 -7.28 41.72 9.15
C LEU A 474 -6.75 42.29 7.84
N SER A 475 -7.13 43.53 7.49
CA SER A 475 -6.71 44.16 6.23
C SER A 475 -5.19 44.28 6.09
N GLY A 476 -4.47 44.44 7.20
CA GLY A 476 -3.00 44.49 7.26
C GLY A 476 -2.33 43.16 7.60
N ASN A 477 -3.08 42.07 7.76
CA ASN A 477 -2.53 40.77 8.14
C ASN A 477 -1.87 40.10 6.93
N ILE A 478 -0.53 40.04 6.93
CA ILE A 478 0.28 39.53 5.81
C ILE A 478 -0.05 38.06 5.51
N LEU A 479 -0.24 37.23 6.54
CA LEU A 479 -0.59 35.82 6.38
C LEU A 479 -1.92 35.68 5.62
N PHE A 480 -2.93 36.45 6.02
CA PHE A 480 -4.24 36.41 5.39
C PHE A 480 -4.20 36.88 3.94
N GLN A 481 -3.47 37.98 3.64
CA GLN A 481 -3.29 38.48 2.28
C GLN A 481 -2.60 37.44 1.38
N VAL A 482 -1.55 36.78 1.90
CA VAL A 482 -0.87 35.70 1.18
C VAL A 482 -1.80 34.51 0.93
N ILE A 483 -2.58 34.09 1.94
CA ILE A 483 -3.55 33.01 1.78
C ILE A 483 -4.60 33.37 0.72
N GLN A 484 -5.13 34.60 0.73
CA GLN A 484 -6.07 35.06 -0.31
C GLN A 484 -5.45 35.00 -1.71
N ALA A 485 -4.22 35.47 -1.87
CA ALA A 485 -3.52 35.44 -3.15
C ALA A 485 -3.29 34.00 -3.64
N GLN A 486 -2.83 33.09 -2.77
CA GLN A 486 -2.62 31.69 -3.12
C GLN A 486 -3.93 30.93 -3.40
N ALA A 487 -5.00 31.25 -2.66
CA ALA A 487 -6.32 30.66 -2.91
C ALA A 487 -6.83 31.03 -4.30
N LYS A 488 -6.64 32.29 -4.74
CA LYS A 488 -7.00 32.72 -6.09
C LYS A 488 -6.20 31.98 -7.16
N ILE A 489 -4.89 31.84 -6.99
CA ILE A 489 -4.02 31.10 -7.92
C ILE A 489 -4.47 29.63 -8.03
N LEU A 490 -4.72 28.97 -6.91
CA LEU A 490 -5.18 27.57 -6.92
C LEU A 490 -6.58 27.42 -7.53
N PHE A 491 -7.47 28.39 -7.31
CA PHE A 491 -8.79 28.42 -7.93
C PHE A 491 -8.70 28.50 -9.46
N GLU A 492 -7.81 29.34 -9.99
CA GLU A 492 -7.56 29.46 -11.43
C GLU A 492 -6.96 28.15 -12.01
N GLN A 493 -6.10 27.47 -11.26
CA GLN A 493 -5.46 26.20 -11.68
C GLN A 493 -6.40 24.98 -11.68
N MET A 494 -7.51 25.02 -10.92
CA MET A 494 -8.44 23.89 -10.85
C MET A 494 -9.09 23.53 -12.20
N GLY A 495 -9.05 24.43 -13.19
CA GLY A 495 -9.54 24.21 -14.55
C GLY A 495 -11.02 23.80 -14.65
N ASP A 496 -11.54 23.71 -15.87
CA ASP A 496 -12.91 23.25 -16.16
C ASP A 496 -13.05 21.71 -16.04
N GLY A 497 -12.49 21.11 -14.98
CA GLY A 497 -12.67 19.69 -14.68
C GLY A 497 -14.15 19.37 -14.46
N GLU A 498 -14.62 18.27 -15.04
CA GLU A 498 -16.02 17.83 -14.99
C GLU A 498 -16.62 18.01 -13.59
N GLN A 499 -17.69 18.82 -13.50
CA GLN A 499 -18.60 18.78 -12.36
C GLN A 499 -19.18 17.36 -12.28
N VAL A 500 -18.55 16.50 -11.48
CA VAL A 500 -19.16 15.22 -11.14
C VAL A 500 -20.23 15.51 -10.10
N ASP A 501 -21.46 15.69 -10.58
CA ASP A 501 -22.62 15.94 -9.76
C ASP A 501 -22.94 14.69 -8.92
N TYR A 502 -22.49 14.71 -7.66
CA TYR A 502 -22.76 13.64 -6.68
C TYR A 502 -24.06 13.85 -5.90
N GLN A 503 -24.91 14.83 -6.24
CA GLN A 503 -26.16 15.08 -5.51
C GLN A 503 -27.30 14.08 -5.84
N GLY A 504 -27.16 13.25 -6.87
CA GLY A 504 -28.22 12.34 -7.34
C GLY A 504 -28.26 10.94 -6.70
N SER A 505 -28.30 10.79 -5.36
CA SER A 505 -28.69 9.49 -4.76
C SER A 505 -29.22 9.56 -3.33
N LEU A 506 -29.95 10.62 -2.96
CA LEU A 506 -30.81 10.56 -1.76
C LEU A 506 -32.11 9.83 -2.12
N GLY A 507 -32.07 8.50 -2.02
CA GLY A 507 -33.28 7.68 -1.99
C GLY A 507 -34.18 8.13 -0.84
N THR A 508 -35.38 8.59 -1.20
CA THR A 508 -36.58 8.81 -0.39
C THR A 508 -36.50 8.38 1.08
N ARG A 509 -36.55 9.37 1.98
CA ARG A 509 -36.95 9.22 3.40
C ARG A 509 -38.21 8.33 3.47
N ARG A 510 -38.10 7.11 3.99
CA ARG A 510 -39.28 6.35 4.44
C ARG A 510 -39.72 6.88 5.80
N GLN A 511 -40.95 7.37 5.85
CA GLN A 511 -41.64 7.66 7.11
C GLN A 511 -41.87 6.36 7.90
N PRO A 512 -41.94 6.42 9.25
CA PRO A 512 -42.28 5.26 10.06
C PRO A 512 -43.78 4.96 9.94
N ILE A 513 -44.14 3.77 9.45
CA ILE A 513 -45.51 3.27 9.52
C ILE A 513 -45.68 2.52 10.85
N SER A 514 -46.57 3.04 11.68
CA SER A 514 -47.10 2.40 12.87
C SER A 514 -48.07 1.26 12.51
N GLY A 515 -47.97 0.12 13.21
CA GLY A 515 -49.14 -0.63 13.67
C GLY A 515 -49.62 -1.86 12.87
N ASN A 516 -49.68 -2.98 13.61
CA ASN A 516 -50.58 -4.14 13.53
C ASN A 516 -50.26 -5.36 12.64
N SER A 517 -49.86 -6.43 13.35
CA SER A 517 -50.43 -7.79 13.38
C SER A 517 -51.03 -8.38 12.09
N HIS A 518 -50.42 -9.45 11.59
CA HIS A 518 -50.99 -10.81 11.54
C HIS A 518 -49.96 -11.77 10.92
N GLY A 519 -49.76 -12.91 11.56
CA GLY A 519 -48.87 -13.95 11.06
C GLY A 519 -49.41 -14.61 9.81
N THR A 520 -48.54 -14.98 8.88
CA THR A 520 -48.73 -16.16 8.04
C THR A 520 -47.36 -16.67 7.59
N VAL A 521 -47.21 -17.97 7.81
CA VAL A 521 -46.15 -18.88 7.41
C VAL A 521 -45.75 -18.71 5.94
N LEU A 522 -44.44 -18.63 5.67
CA LEU A 522 -43.90 -19.02 4.37
C LEU A 522 -42.56 -19.76 4.56
N ARG A 523 -42.66 -21.08 4.45
CA ARG A 523 -41.54 -22.00 4.22
C ARG A 523 -41.04 -21.84 2.78
N ARG A 524 -39.72 -21.94 2.65
CA ARG A 524 -38.93 -22.44 1.50
C ARG A 524 -39.06 -21.70 0.17
N ALA A 525 -37.98 -21.01 -0.18
CA ALA A 525 -37.03 -21.55 -1.16
C ALA A 525 -35.63 -20.98 -0.87
N LEU A 526 -34.73 -21.82 -0.36
CA LEU A 526 -33.32 -21.95 -0.73
C LEU A 526 -32.80 -23.23 -0.07
#